data_AF-A0A6V7IC08-F1
#
_entry.id   AF-A0A6V7IC08-F1
#
_cell.length_a   1.000
_cell.length_b   1.000
_cell.length_c   1.000
_cell.angle_alpha   90.00
_cell.angle_beta   90.00
_cell.angle_gamma   90.00
#
_symmetry.space_group_name_H-M   'P 1'
#
loop_
_entity.id
_entity.type
_entity.pdbx_description
1 polymer ?
#
loop_
_entity_poly.entity_id
_entity_poly.type
_entity_poly.pdbx_seq_one_letter_code
_entity_poly.pdbx_strand_id
1 'polypeptide(L)' 'VEKQEKSKKKTGRAKRRIQYNRRFVTVLPTYGRRRGPNANPNT' A
#
# COMPACT_ATOMS: atom_id res chain seq x y z
N VAL A 1 -2.31 23.39 -7.01
CA VAL A 1 -1.11 22.55 -7.24
C VAL A 1 -1.27 21.85 -8.57
N GLU A 2 -0.27 21.94 -9.44
CA GLU A 2 -0.29 21.35 -10.77
C GLU A 2 -0.37 19.81 -10.70
N LYS A 3 -0.98 19.19 -11.72
CA LYS A 3 -1.07 17.73 -11.80
C LYS A 3 0.34 17.17 -11.98
N GLN A 4 0.81 16.45 -10.96
CA GLN A 4 2.04 15.68 -11.07
C GLN A 4 1.85 14.53 -12.07
N GLU A 5 2.80 14.37 -12.99
CA GLU A 5 2.85 13.19 -13.84
C GLU A 5 3.06 11.93 -12.99
N LYS A 6 2.15 10.96 -13.14
CA LYS A 6 2.21 9.68 -12.44
C LYS A 6 2.11 8.55 -13.44
N SER A 7 2.92 7.52 -13.23
CA SER A 7 2.89 6.32 -14.05
C SER A 7 1.52 5.63 -14.00
N LYS A 8 1.17 4.94 -15.10
CA LYS A 8 -0.10 4.22 -15.22
C LYS A 8 -0.21 3.15 -14.15
N LYS A 9 -1.30 3.17 -13.39
CA LYS A 9 -1.61 2.13 -12.40
C LYS A 9 -1.84 0.81 -13.12
N LYS A 10 -1.34 -0.29 -12.54
CA LYS A 10 -1.67 -1.64 -13.02
C LYS A 10 -3.17 -1.90 -12.82
N THR A 11 -3.78 -2.65 -13.74
CA THR A 11 -5.23 -2.96 -13.74
C THR A 11 -5.47 -4.47 -13.57
N GLY A 12 -6.72 -4.84 -13.28
CA GLY A 12 -7.18 -6.24 -13.22
C GLY A 12 -6.39 -7.13 -12.25
N ARG A 13 -5.97 -8.30 -12.76
CA ARG A 13 -5.28 -9.35 -11.98
C ARG A 13 -3.95 -8.88 -11.41
N ALA A 14 -3.18 -8.09 -12.18
CA ALA A 14 -1.90 -7.55 -11.73
C ALA A 14 -2.05 -6.65 -10.50
N LYS A 15 -3.10 -5.81 -10.47
CA LYS A 15 -3.41 -4.96 -9.31
C LYS A 15 -3.77 -5.80 -8.08
N ARG A 16 -4.62 -6.83 -8.25
CA ARG A 16 -5.04 -7.72 -7.16
C ARG A 16 -3.86 -8.47 -6.55
N ARG A 17 -2.93 -8.97 -7.38
CA ARG A 17 -1.70 -9.65 -6.90
C ARG A 17 -0.84 -8.74 -6.02
N ILE A 18 -0.59 -7.50 -6.46
CA ILE A 18 0.20 -6.53 -5.70
C ILE A 18 -0.48 -6.19 -4.36
N GLN A 19 -1.81 -6.03 -4.36
CA GLN A 19 -2.57 -5.71 -3.15
C GLN A 19 -2.55 -6.85 -2.13
N TYR A 20 -2.68 -8.09 -2.57
CA TYR A 20 -2.58 -9.27 -1.70
C TYR A 20 -1.19 -9.37 -1.07
N ASN A 21 -0.14 -9.29 -1.89
CA ASN A 21 1.24 -9.38 -1.41
C ASN A 21 1.54 -8.29 -0.37
N ARG A 22 1.08 -7.05 -0.60
CA ARG A 22 1.24 -5.93 0.33
C ARG A 22 0.45 -6.08 1.63
N ARG A 23 -0.69 -6.77 1.64
CA ARG A 23 -1.56 -6.88 2.82
C ARG A 23 -1.20 -8.07 3.71
N PHE A 24 -0.75 -9.17 3.10
CA PHE A 24 -0.71 -10.46 3.78
C PHE A 24 0.63 -11.18 3.72
N VAL A 25 1.42 -11.00 2.65
CA VAL A 25 2.65 -11.79 2.43
C VAL A 25 3.90 -11.02 2.84
N THR A 26 3.99 -9.75 2.44
CA THR A 26 5.21 -8.94 2.64
C THR A 26 5.21 -8.23 4.00
N VAL A 27 4.05 -7.98 4.58
CA VAL A 27 3.92 -7.33 5.89
C VAL A 27 3.89 -8.40 6.96
N LEU A 28 4.95 -8.48 7.76
CA LEU A 28 4.93 -9.23 9.01
C LEU A 28 3.97 -8.53 9.98
N PRO A 29 3.01 -9.23 10.61
CA PRO A 29 2.23 -8.65 11.69
C PRO A 29 3.18 -8.36 12.85
N THR A 30 3.61 -7.10 12.96
CA THR A 30 4.43 -6.66 14.08
C THR A 30 3.63 -6.76 15.37
N TYR A 31 4.30 -7.12 16.47
CA TYR A 31 3.68 -7.12 17.79
C TYR A 31 3.25 -5.68 18.15
N GLY A 32 1.97 -5.48 18.45
CA GLY A 32 1.39 -4.16 18.76
C GLY A 32 0.11 -3.83 17.97
N ARG A 33 -0.41 -2.60 18.10
CA ARG A 33 -1.60 -2.14 17.36
C ARG A 33 -1.26 -2.04 15.86
N ARG A 34 -2.08 -2.67 15.00
CA ARG A 34 -1.93 -2.60 13.53
C ARG A 34 -1.92 -1.13 13.10
N ARG A 35 -0.82 -0.66 12.52
CA ARG A 35 -0.76 0.66 11.87
C ARG A 35 -1.60 0.63 10.60
N GLY A 36 -2.41 1.66 10.42
CA GLY A 36 -3.27 1.80 9.25
C GLY A 36 -2.45 1.99 7.96
N PRO A 37 -3.02 1.66 6.79
CA PRO A 37 -2.32 1.72 5.50
C PRO A 37 -1.83 3.12 5.09
N ASN A 38 -2.38 4.18 5.68
CA ASN A 38 -1.99 5.58 5.47
C ASN A 38 -1.69 6.26 6.81
N ALA A 39 -0.99 5.58 7.72
CA ALA A 39 -0.53 6.22 8.95
C ALA A 39 0.57 7.23 8.62
N ASN A 40 0.35 8.51 8.95
CA ASN A 40 1.40 9.53 8.88
C ASN A 40 2.37 9.28 10.05
N PRO A 41 3.68 9.12 9.81
CA PRO A 41 4.66 8.86 10.87
C PRO A 41 5.05 10.12 11.66
N ASN A 42 4.65 11.32 11.22
CA ASN A 42 5.04 12.59 11.83
C ASN A 42 3.91 13.13 12.72
N THR A 43 3.75 12.50 13.88
CA THR A 43 3.18 13.06 15.13
C THR A 43 3.93 12.42 16.29
#